data_AF-A0A8H6T7S2-F1
#
_entry.id   AF-A0A8H6T7S2-F1
#
_cell.length_a   1.000
_cell.length_b   1.000
_cell.length_c   1.000
_cell.angle_alpha   90.00
_cell.angle_beta   90.00
_cell.angle_gamma   90.00
#
_symmetry.space_group_name_H-M   'P 1'
#
loop_
_entity.id
_entity.type
_entity.pdbx_description
1 polymer ?
#
loop_
_entity_poly.entity_id
_entity_poly.type
_entity_poly.pdbx_seq_one_letter_code
_entity_poly.pdbx_strand_id
1 'polypeptide(L)'
;MSLEPFNPNLTLGIYQVGVLCSFLLLGIACTQAHFYYTHYQDDSVWLKLLVAFICLTELGQAASLAASLYSYTISIYGQNIDPFLKGIPLSLGEAALLAGLIAPTVQSFFAYRIMILAPHAVLIACTIWFLALGQICLSTTMFIQGGFKILIRHMG
;
A
#
# COMPACT_ATOMS: atom_id res chain seq x y z
N MET A 1 21.49 -24.79 13.01
CA MET A 1 20.30 -24.05 12.55
C MET A 1 20.18 -24.32 11.06
N SER A 2 19.42 -25.36 10.70
CA SER A 2 19.20 -25.76 9.31
C SER A 2 18.46 -24.65 8.58
N LEU A 3 19.10 -24.04 7.57
CA LEU A 3 18.47 -23.06 6.70
C LEU A 3 17.35 -23.79 5.96
N GLU A 4 16.09 -23.45 6.27
CA GLU A 4 14.95 -23.97 5.52
C GLU A 4 15.13 -23.65 4.03
N PRO A 5 14.94 -24.63 3.13
CA PRO A 5 15.14 -24.42 1.71
C PRO A 5 14.17 -23.34 1.23
N PHE A 6 14.72 -22.29 0.60
CA PHE A 6 13.95 -21.19 0.05
C PHE A 6 12.87 -21.72 -0.90
N ASN A 7 11.60 -21.48 -0.55
CA ASN A 7 10.48 -21.86 -1.38
C ASN A 7 10.02 -20.65 -2.21
N PRO A 8 10.39 -20.55 -3.50
CA PRO A 8 10.07 -19.39 -4.34
C PRO A 8 8.56 -19.12 -4.43
N ASN A 9 7.74 -20.18 -4.40
CA ASN A 9 6.29 -20.07 -4.50
C ASN A 9 5.68 -19.33 -3.30
N LEU A 10 6.20 -19.57 -2.09
CA LEU A 10 5.65 -18.99 -0.88
C LEU A 10 6.03 -17.51 -0.75
N THR A 11 7.19 -17.11 -1.27
CA THR A 11 7.66 -15.72 -1.14
C THR A 11 7.28 -14.87 -2.35
N LEU A 12 7.72 -15.27 -3.55
CA LEU A 12 7.45 -14.51 -4.78
C LEU A 12 5.98 -14.63 -5.20
N GLY A 13 5.38 -15.81 -5.01
CA GLY A 13 3.96 -16.03 -5.32
C GLY A 13 3.04 -15.17 -4.45
N ILE A 14 3.25 -15.12 -3.14
CA ILE A 14 2.46 -14.25 -2.24
C ILE A 14 2.69 -12.78 -2.57
N TYR A 15 3.92 -12.37 -2.86
CA TYR A 15 4.22 -10.99 -3.28
C TYR A 15 3.49 -10.61 -4.57
N GLN A 16 3.51 -11.49 -5.58
CA GLN A 16 2.80 -11.28 -6.84
C GLN A 16 1.27 -11.16 -6.64
N VAL A 17 0.67 -11.99 -5.79
CA VAL A 17 -0.75 -11.86 -5.44
C VAL A 17 -1.02 -10.51 -4.75
N GLY A 18 -0.12 -10.06 -3.87
CA GLY A 18 -0.20 -8.74 -3.24
C GLY A 18 -0.21 -7.60 -4.26
N VAL A 19 0.69 -7.64 -5.25
CA VAL A 19 0.73 -6.62 -6.33
C VAL A 19 -0.57 -6.63 -7.14
N LEU A 20 -1.10 -7.79 -7.50
CA LEU A 20 -2.39 -7.90 -8.21
C LEU A 20 -3.54 -7.31 -7.39
N CYS A 21 -3.60 -7.60 -6.10
CA CYS A 21 -4.58 -6.99 -5.19
C CYS A 21 -4.45 -5.45 -5.15
N SER A 22 -3.24 -4.91 -5.14
CA SER A 22 -3.02 -3.45 -5.20
C SER A 22 -3.59 -2.84 -6.48
N PHE A 23 -3.42 -3.47 -7.64
CA PHE A 23 -4.01 -3.00 -8.90
C PHE A 23 -5.55 -3.06 -8.90
N LEU A 24 -6.15 -4.07 -8.24
CA LEU A 24 -7.60 -4.14 -8.07
C LEU A 24 -8.11 -2.99 -7.21
N LEU A 25 -7.45 -2.71 -6.09
CA LEU A 25 -7.78 -1.58 -5.21
C LEU A 25 -7.66 -0.23 -5.92
N LEU A 26 -6.62 -0.06 -6.75
CA LEU A 26 -6.47 1.10 -7.61
C LEU A 26 -7.68 1.27 -8.56
N GLY A 27 -8.17 0.18 -9.17
CA GLY A 27 -9.37 0.22 -10.01
C GLY A 27 -10.63 0.69 -9.26
N ILE A 28 -10.78 0.23 -8.01
CA ILE A 28 -11.87 0.67 -7.13
C ILE A 28 -11.71 2.15 -6.76
N ALA A 29 -10.50 2.60 -6.45
CA ALA A 29 -10.21 4.01 -6.17
C ALA A 29 -10.50 4.93 -7.37
N CYS A 30 -10.11 4.52 -8.58
CA CYS A 30 -10.45 5.23 -9.82
C CYS A 30 -11.97 5.34 -10.03
N THR A 31 -12.71 4.26 -9.75
CA THR A 31 -14.18 4.24 -9.85
C THR A 31 -14.82 5.19 -8.84
N GLN A 32 -14.31 5.22 -7.60
CA GLN A 32 -14.77 6.16 -6.59
C GLN A 32 -14.50 7.62 -6.98
N ALA A 33 -13.32 7.90 -7.52
CA ALA A 33 -12.98 9.22 -8.02
C ALA A 33 -13.91 9.63 -9.17
N HIS A 34 -14.17 8.73 -10.12
CA HIS A 34 -15.08 8.99 -11.23
C HIS A 34 -16.52 9.26 -10.75
N PHE A 35 -17.01 8.47 -9.79
CA PHE A 35 -18.32 8.70 -9.17
C PHE A 35 -18.38 10.05 -8.44
N TYR A 36 -17.28 10.46 -7.78
CA TYR A 36 -17.18 11.77 -7.13
C TYR A 36 -17.34 12.92 -8.13
N TYR A 37 -16.57 12.90 -9.22
CA TYR A 37 -16.64 13.95 -10.26
C TYR A 37 -18.01 14.03 -10.96
N THR A 38 -18.74 12.92 -11.05
CA THR A 38 -20.03 12.87 -11.74
C THR A 38 -21.20 13.27 -10.85
N HIS A 39 -21.25 12.84 -9.58
CA HIS A 39 -22.36 13.18 -8.67
C HIS A 39 -22.19 14.53 -7.94
N TYR A 40 -20.96 15.00 -7.72
CA TYR A 40 -20.67 16.17 -6.87
C TYR A 40 -20.00 17.28 -7.69
N GLN A 41 -20.74 17.76 -8.69
CA GLN A 41 -20.23 18.75 -9.63
C GLN A 41 -20.06 20.14 -9.00
N ASP A 42 -20.87 20.49 -7.99
CA ASP A 42 -20.81 21.78 -7.27
C ASP A 42 -19.84 21.80 -6.08
N ASP A 43 -19.21 20.68 -5.74
CA ASP A 43 -18.25 20.65 -4.63
C ASP A 43 -16.97 21.44 -4.94
N SER A 44 -16.36 21.95 -3.87
CA SER A 44 -15.15 22.77 -3.92
C SER A 44 -14.04 22.14 -4.78
N VAL A 45 -13.41 22.96 -5.63
CA VAL A 45 -12.30 22.55 -6.51
C VAL A 45 -11.13 21.94 -5.71
N TRP A 46 -10.99 22.29 -4.44
CA TRP A 46 -9.98 21.71 -3.57
C TRP A 46 -10.23 20.21 -3.31
N LEU A 47 -11.46 19.78 -3.00
CA LEU A 47 -11.75 18.34 -2.84
C LEU A 47 -11.48 17.57 -4.14
N LYS A 48 -11.79 18.16 -5.30
CA LYS A 48 -11.50 17.60 -6.61
C LYS A 48 -10.00 17.43 -6.88
N LEU A 49 -9.17 18.41 -6.52
CA LEU A 49 -7.71 18.31 -6.64
C LEU A 49 -7.12 17.29 -5.67
N LEU A 50 -7.65 17.21 -4.44
CA LEU A 50 -7.23 16.22 -3.45
C LEU A 50 -7.48 14.79 -3.97
N VAL A 51 -8.66 14.53 -4.54
CA VAL A 51 -9.00 13.22 -5.13
C VAL A 51 -8.07 12.87 -6.30
N ALA A 52 -7.77 13.82 -7.19
CA ALA A 52 -6.81 13.60 -8.27
C ALA A 52 -5.41 13.29 -7.74
N PHE A 53 -4.96 14.02 -6.72
CA PHE A 53 -3.66 13.79 -6.07
C PHE A 53 -3.56 12.40 -5.44
N ILE A 54 -4.62 11.95 -4.76
CA ILE A 54 -4.70 10.60 -4.19
C ILE A 54 -4.60 9.55 -5.28
N CYS A 55 -5.35 9.70 -6.37
CA CYS A 55 -5.33 8.78 -7.50
C CYS A 55 -3.94 8.68 -8.16
N LEU A 56 -3.25 9.81 -8.35
CA LEU A 56 -1.88 9.83 -8.86
C LEU A 56 -0.88 9.17 -7.91
N THR A 57 -1.06 9.38 -6.61
CA THR A 57 -0.19 8.78 -5.58
C THR A 57 -0.35 7.26 -5.53
N GLU A 58 -1.59 6.77 -5.59
CA GLU A 58 -1.94 5.35 -5.72
C GLU A 58 -1.36 4.72 -7.00
N LEU A 59 -1.47 5.42 -8.14
CA LEU A 59 -0.86 5.00 -9.40
C LEU A 59 0.67 4.85 -9.28
N GLY A 60 1.33 5.84 -8.68
CA GLY A 60 2.78 5.81 -8.46
C GLY A 60 3.22 4.65 -7.57
N GLN A 61 2.45 4.37 -6.51
CA GLN A 61 2.71 3.23 -5.63
C GLN A 61 2.53 1.90 -6.37
N ALA A 62 1.43 1.71 -7.09
CA ALA A 62 1.15 0.49 -7.84
C ALA A 62 2.21 0.25 -8.93
N ALA A 63 2.63 1.31 -9.64
CA ALA A 63 3.71 1.26 -10.62
C ALA A 63 5.05 0.85 -9.99
N SER A 64 5.36 1.38 -8.81
CA SER A 64 6.59 1.02 -8.07
C SER A 64 6.59 -0.45 -7.66
N LEU A 65 5.46 -0.96 -7.17
CA LEU A 65 5.29 -2.38 -6.85
C LEU A 65 5.45 -3.28 -8.08
N ALA A 66 4.89 -2.87 -9.22
CA ALA A 66 5.05 -3.60 -10.48
C ALA A 66 6.49 -3.61 -10.98
N ALA A 67 7.20 -2.48 -10.91
CA ALA A 67 8.61 -2.39 -11.29
C ALA A 67 9.51 -3.25 -10.40
N SER A 68 9.24 -3.29 -9.09
CA SER A 68 9.92 -4.19 -8.15
C SER A 68 9.64 -5.65 -8.48
N LEU A 69 8.38 -6.03 -8.70
CA LEU A 69 8.01 -7.40 -9.11
C LEU A 69 8.69 -7.81 -10.42
N TYR A 70 8.73 -6.92 -11.42
CA TYR A 70 9.41 -7.17 -12.69
C TYR A 70 10.91 -7.42 -12.51
N SER A 71 11.57 -6.60 -11.69
CA SER A 71 12.99 -6.76 -11.39
C SER A 71 13.28 -8.09 -10.70
N TYR A 72 12.43 -8.53 -9.76
CA TYR A 72 12.59 -9.82 -9.09
C TYR A 72 12.26 -11.02 -9.96
N THR A 73 11.27 -10.90 -10.84
CA THR A 73 10.80 -12.02 -11.66
C THR A 73 11.64 -12.19 -12.91
N ILE A 74 12.12 -11.12 -13.54
CA ILE A 74 12.79 -11.20 -14.84
C ILE A 74 14.30 -10.94 -14.72
N SER A 75 14.72 -9.89 -14.00
CA SER A 75 16.15 -9.54 -13.95
C SER A 75 17.00 -10.49 -13.10
N ILE A 76 16.40 -11.21 -12.14
CA ILE A 76 17.10 -12.17 -11.26
C ILE A 76 16.64 -13.61 -11.55
N TYR A 77 16.15 -13.89 -12.76
CA TYR A 77 15.72 -15.23 -13.12
C TYR A 77 16.94 -16.18 -13.20
N GLY A 78 17.15 -16.98 -12.16
CA GLY A 78 18.19 -18.04 -12.11
C GLY A 78 19.50 -17.73 -11.38
N GLN A 79 19.68 -16.54 -10.78
CA GLN A 79 20.78 -16.27 -9.83
C GLN A 79 20.27 -16.31 -8.38
N ASN A 80 21.13 -16.74 -7.45
CA ASN A 80 20.79 -16.98 -6.04
C ASN A 80 19.94 -15.85 -5.44
N ILE A 81 18.81 -16.26 -4.89
CA ILE A 81 17.71 -15.42 -4.38
C ILE A 81 18.04 -14.91 -2.95
N ASP A 82 19.32 -15.01 -2.57
CA ASP A 82 19.90 -14.54 -1.31
C ASP A 82 19.54 -13.09 -0.93
N PRO A 83 19.32 -12.14 -1.86
CA PRO A 83 18.87 -10.79 -1.48
C PRO A 83 17.49 -10.78 -0.79
N PHE A 84 16.61 -11.73 -1.12
CA PHE A 84 15.27 -11.85 -0.53
C PHE A 84 15.31 -12.51 0.86
N LEU A 85 16.30 -13.38 1.13
CA LEU A 85 16.54 -14.01 2.44
C LEU A 85 17.31 -13.11 3.42
N LYS A 86 18.19 -12.23 2.93
CA LYS A 86 19.04 -11.41 3.81
C LYS A 86 18.30 -10.25 4.47
N GLY A 87 17.11 -9.86 4.02
CA GLY A 87 16.30 -8.84 4.67
C GLY A 87 15.13 -8.35 3.83
N ILE A 88 14.19 -7.68 4.49
CA ILE A 88 13.14 -6.90 3.82
C ILE A 88 13.88 -5.89 2.93
N PRO A 89 13.78 -5.97 1.59
CA PRO A 89 14.46 -5.02 0.73
C PRO A 89 13.88 -3.62 0.99
N LEU A 90 14.73 -2.59 0.95
CA LEU A 90 14.37 -1.21 1.27
C LEU A 90 13.08 -0.75 0.55
N SER A 91 12.94 -1.17 -0.72
CA SER A 91 11.77 -0.92 -1.57
C SER A 91 10.45 -1.42 -0.97
N LEU A 92 10.45 -2.55 -0.24
CA LEU A 92 9.26 -3.07 0.43
C LEU A 92 8.89 -2.24 1.68
N GLY A 93 9.90 -1.74 2.42
CA GLY A 93 9.68 -0.84 3.55
C GLY A 93 9.16 0.54 3.12
N GLU A 94 9.71 1.10 2.04
CA GLU A 94 9.24 2.35 1.43
C GLU A 94 7.82 2.20 0.86
N ALA A 95 7.54 1.10 0.16
CA ALA A 95 6.20 0.80 -0.34
C ALA A 95 5.18 0.62 0.79
N ALA A 96 5.58 0.05 1.93
CA ALA A 96 4.73 -0.10 3.12
C ALA A 96 4.46 1.24 3.83
N LEU A 97 5.42 2.16 3.83
CA LEU A 97 5.21 3.53 4.33
C LEU A 97 4.25 4.30 3.43
N LEU A 98 4.44 4.24 2.10
CA LEU A 98 3.51 4.85 1.15
C LEU A 98 2.11 4.26 1.32
N ALA A 99 1.98 2.93 1.44
CA ALA A 99 0.71 2.27 1.72
C ALA A 99 0.06 2.78 3.02
N GLY A 100 0.87 2.99 4.07
CA GLY A 100 0.43 3.47 5.37
C GLY A 100 -0.02 4.93 5.36
N LEU A 101 0.42 5.74 4.39
CA LEU A 101 -0.05 7.13 4.20
C LEU A 101 -1.29 7.20 3.30
N ILE A 102 -1.36 6.32 2.32
CA ILE A 102 -2.44 6.26 1.35
C ILE A 102 -3.72 5.70 1.99
N ALA A 103 -3.60 4.63 2.79
CA ALA A 103 -4.73 4.02 3.50
C ALA A 103 -5.58 5.00 4.35
N PRO A 104 -5.01 5.78 5.29
CA PRO A 104 -5.77 6.73 6.08
C PRO A 104 -6.35 7.87 5.23
N THR A 105 -5.70 8.23 4.13
CA THR A 105 -6.20 9.25 3.20
C THR A 105 -7.45 8.74 2.46
N VAL A 106 -7.41 7.51 1.95
CA VAL A 106 -8.55 6.85 1.31
C VAL A 106 -9.68 6.61 2.31
N GLN A 107 -9.37 6.17 3.53
CA GLN A 107 -10.33 5.96 4.61
C GLN A 107 -10.98 7.26 5.08
N SER A 108 -10.22 8.36 5.14
CA SER A 108 -10.75 9.70 5.44
C SER A 108 -11.74 10.14 4.37
N PHE A 109 -11.42 9.88 3.09
CA PHE A 109 -12.34 10.16 1.99
C PHE A 109 -13.61 9.31 2.08
N PHE A 110 -13.50 8.00 2.30
CA PHE A 110 -14.64 7.12 2.50
C PHE A 110 -15.52 7.55 3.70
N ALA A 111 -14.90 7.90 4.82
CA ALA A 111 -15.60 8.37 6.01
C ALA A 111 -16.37 9.67 5.72
N TYR A 112 -15.75 10.64 5.04
CA TYR A 112 -16.40 11.88 4.62
C TYR A 112 -17.62 11.60 3.73
N ARG A 113 -17.50 10.66 2.79
CA ARG A 113 -18.58 10.26 1.88
C ARG A 113 -19.73 9.56 2.62
N ILE A 114 -19.43 8.66 3.54
CA ILE A 114 -20.42 7.98 4.38
C ILE A 114 -21.17 9.01 5.25
N MET A 115 -20.47 9.99 5.82
CA MET A 115 -21.11 11.03 6.64
C MET A 115 -22.07 11.91 5.83
N ILE A 116 -21.77 12.19 4.56
CA ILE A 116 -22.67 12.96 3.68
C ILE A 116 -23.88 12.13 3.25
N LEU A 117 -23.69 10.85 2.93
CA LEU A 117 -24.76 10.01 2.37
C LEU A 117 -25.64 9.37 3.44
N ALA A 118 -25.10 9.11 4.63
CA ALA A 118 -25.78 8.42 5.72
C ALA A 118 -25.41 9.06 7.08
N PRO A 119 -26.12 10.13 7.51
CA PRO A 119 -25.82 10.84 8.76
C PRO A 119 -25.96 9.96 10.02
N HIS A 120 -26.68 8.83 9.94
CA HIS A 120 -26.82 7.86 11.03
C HIS A 120 -25.75 6.74 11.02
N ALA A 121 -24.88 6.66 9.99
CA ALA A 121 -23.88 5.61 9.84
C ALA A 121 -22.52 5.94 10.51
N VAL A 122 -22.53 6.73 11.59
CA VAL A 122 -21.33 7.17 12.32
C VAL A 122 -20.49 5.98 12.84
N LEU A 123 -21.14 4.86 13.21
CA LEU A 123 -20.46 3.62 13.61
C LEU A 123 -19.57 3.02 12.50
N ILE A 124 -19.96 3.19 11.23
CA ILE A 124 -19.19 2.71 10.07
C ILE A 124 -17.98 3.62 9.84
N ALA A 125 -18.14 4.94 9.98
CA ALA A 125 -17.02 5.87 9.92
C ALA A 125 -16.00 5.62 11.06
N CYS A 126 -16.46 5.36 12.28
CA CYS A 126 -15.57 5.04 13.41
C CYS A 126 -14.78 3.74 13.22
N THR A 127 -15.41 2.69 12.68
CA THR A 127 -14.72 1.41 12.41
C THR A 127 -13.67 1.56 11.31
N ILE A 128 -13.94 2.38 10.30
CA ILE A 128 -12.98 2.73 9.24
C ILE A 128 -11.76 3.47 9.82
N TRP A 129 -11.97 4.45 10.70
CA TRP A 129 -10.90 5.17 11.39
C TRP A 129 -10.08 4.29 12.34
N PHE A 130 -10.73 3.36 13.04
CA PHE A 130 -10.03 2.39 13.90
C PHE A 130 -9.12 1.47 13.08
N LEU A 131 -9.61 1.00 11.93
CA LEU A 131 -8.83 0.18 11.02
C LEU A 131 -7.65 0.95 10.40
N ALA A 132 -7.83 2.25 10.13
CA ALA A 132 -6.77 3.17 9.68
C ALA A 132 -5.60 3.23 10.67
N LEU A 133 -5.92 3.39 11.95
CA LEU A 133 -4.93 3.46 13.02
C LEU A 133 -4.16 2.13 13.15
N GLY A 134 -4.87 1.00 13.03
CA GLY A 134 -4.24 -0.32 13.01
C GLY A 134 -3.24 -0.47 11.85
N GLN A 135 -3.60 0.06 10.67
CA GLN A 135 -2.76 -0.03 9.48
C GLN A 135 -1.51 0.86 9.57
N ILE A 136 -1.61 2.07 10.14
CA ILE A 136 -0.45 2.93 10.41
C ILE A 136 0.51 2.25 11.41
N CYS A 137 -0.02 1.57 12.42
CA CYS A 137 0.77 0.82 13.39
C CYS A 137 1.54 -0.35 12.73
N LEU A 138 0.89 -1.07 11.81
CA LEU A 138 1.53 -2.13 11.04
C LEU A 138 2.60 -1.60 10.07
N SER A 139 2.33 -0.50 9.36
CA SER A 139 3.32 0.10 8.45
C SER A 139 4.55 0.65 9.19
N THR A 140 4.36 1.27 10.35
CA THR A 140 5.47 1.79 11.16
C THR A 140 6.33 0.66 11.75
N THR A 141 5.72 -0.43 12.21
CA THR A 141 6.48 -1.60 12.69
C THR A 141 7.30 -2.26 11.59
N MET A 142 6.78 -2.38 10.36
CA MET A 142 7.56 -2.87 9.21
C MET A 142 8.73 -1.96 8.85
N PHE A 143 8.56 -0.64 8.92
CA PHE A 143 9.65 0.31 8.69
C PHE A 143 10.75 0.22 9.76
N ILE A 144 10.37 0.12 11.04
CA ILE A 144 11.32 -0.04 12.16
C ILE A 144 12.12 -1.34 11.99
N GLN A 145 11.49 -2.43 11.59
CA GLN A 145 12.18 -3.70 11.33
C GLN A 145 13.15 -3.61 10.14
N GLY A 146 12.78 -2.89 9.08
CA GLY A 146 13.66 -2.60 7.94
C GLY A 146 14.88 -1.77 8.33
N GLY A 147 14.67 -0.68 9.07
CA GLY A 147 15.73 0.21 9.55
C GLY A 147 16.68 -0.45 10.57
N PHE A 148 16.13 -1.24 11.49
CA PHE A 148 16.93 -1.95 12.50
C PHE A 148 17.88 -3.00 11.88
N LYS A 149 17.45 -3.69 10.82
CA LYS A 149 18.31 -4.63 10.07
C LYS A 149 19.48 -3.93 9.36
N ILE A 150 19.30 -2.67 8.93
CA ILE A 150 20.36 -1.87 8.29
C ILE A 150 21.42 -1.43 9.28
N LEU A 151 21.01 -1.00 10.47
CA LEU A 151 21.95 -0.58 11.52
C LEU A 151 22.86 -1.73 11.97
N ILE A 152 22.30 -2.93 12.10
CA ILE A 152 23.07 -4.14 12.45
C ILE A 152 24.05 -4.52 11.32
N ARG A 153 23.68 -4.33 10.05
CA ARG A 153 24.55 -4.60 8.89
C ARG A 153 25.67 -3.58 8.71
N HIS A 154 25.54 -2.38 9.26
CA HIS A 154 26.60 -1.36 9.23
C HIS A 154 27.58 -1.46 10.42
N MET A 155 27.23 -2.21 11.47
CA MET A 155 28.06 -2.40 12.68
C MET A 155 28.75 -3.77 12.77
N GLY A 156 28.60 -4.65 11.78
CA GLY A 156 29.26 -5.97 11.72
C GLY A 156 29.95 -6.17 10.38
#